data_AF-A0A349D9J0-F1
#
_entry.id   AF-A0A349D9J0-F1
#
_cell.length_a   1.000
_cell.length_b   1.000
_cell.length_c   1.000
_cell.angle_alpha   90.00
_cell.angle_beta   90.00
_cell.angle_gamma   90.00
#
_symmetry.space_group_name_H-M   'P 1'
#
loop_
_entity.id
_entity.type
_entity.pdbx_description
1 polymer ?
#
loop_
_entity_poly.entity_id
_entity_poly.type
_entity_poly.pdbx_seq_one_letter_code
_entity_poly.pdbx_strand_id
1 'polypeptide(L)' 'MNQGLAKAHKLKGYTAIRLLFEKGKSQRVAFLQLLSRENQEAKHRMGFSVPKRRFKKAVDRNSLKRKMREAYRRHKHL' A
#
# COMPACT_ATOMS: atom_id res chain seq x y z
N MET A 1 -6.71 21.54 -7.01
CA MET A 1 -7.55 20.41 -6.53
C MET A 1 -6.67 19.42 -5.77
N ASN A 2 -6.95 19.19 -4.48
CA ASN A 2 -6.10 18.35 -3.61
C ASN A 2 -6.42 16.86 -3.82
N GLN A 3 -5.74 16.27 -4.81
CA GLN A 3 -6.06 14.98 -5.39
C GLN A 3 -5.41 13.80 -4.63
N GLY A 4 -5.04 14.01 -3.36
CA GLY A 4 -4.33 13.07 -2.52
C GLY A 4 -5.23 12.06 -1.81
N LEU A 5 -4.68 10.88 -1.47
CA LEU A 5 -5.43 9.87 -0.72
C LEU A 5 -5.73 10.35 0.70
N ALA A 6 -7.00 10.32 1.11
CA ALA A 6 -7.43 10.72 2.45
C ALA A 6 -6.78 9.85 3.54
N LYS A 7 -6.64 10.40 4.76
CA LYS A 7 -6.01 9.69 5.89
C LYS A 7 -6.69 8.35 6.20
N ALA A 8 -8.02 8.28 6.07
CA ALA A 8 -8.81 7.09 6.34
C ALA A 8 -8.47 5.88 5.44
N HIS A 9 -7.88 6.10 4.27
CA HIS A 9 -7.51 5.02 3.33
C HIS A 9 -6.03 4.65 3.41
N LYS A 10 -5.25 5.31 4.28
CA LYS A 10 -3.81 5.06 4.42
C LYS A 10 -3.60 4.08 5.58
N LEU A 11 -3.03 2.92 5.28
CA LEU A 11 -2.50 2.04 6.31
C LEU A 11 -1.23 2.67 6.89
N LYS A 12 -1.27 2.99 8.18
CA LYS A 12 -0.18 3.63 8.93
C LYS A 12 -0.04 2.99 10.30
N GLY A 13 1.11 3.24 10.93
CA GLY A 13 1.42 2.77 12.28
C GLY A 13 2.14 1.43 12.28
N TYR A 14 3.09 1.29 13.19
CA TYR A 14 3.90 0.08 13.33
C TYR A 14 3.03 -1.13 13.68
N THR A 15 2.15 -1.01 14.68
CA THR A 15 1.29 -2.11 15.15
C THR A 15 0.38 -2.66 14.05
N ALA A 16 -0.27 -1.79 13.26
CA ALA A 16 -1.17 -2.21 12.19
C ALA A 16 -0.42 -2.92 11.05
N ILE A 17 0.77 -2.41 10.70
CA ILE A 17 1.61 -3.04 9.68
C ILE A 17 2.15 -4.38 10.21
N ARG A 18 2.67 -4.42 11.45
CA ARG A 18 3.17 -5.64 12.08
C ARG A 18 2.09 -6.73 12.10
N LEU A 19 0.88 -6.39 12.53
CA LEU A 19 -0.25 -7.33 12.54
C LEU A 19 -0.61 -7.84 11.13
N LEU A 20 -0.48 -7.00 10.10
CA LEU A 20 -0.66 -7.40 8.70
C LEU A 20 0.42 -8.41 8.25
N PHE A 21 1.67 -8.26 8.70
CA PHE A 21 2.74 -9.21 8.39
C PHE A 21 2.62 -10.51 9.19
N GLU A 22 2.12 -10.46 10.43
CA GLU A 22 1.97 -11.63 11.30
C GLU A 22 0.74 -12.48 10.96
N LYS A 23 -0.41 -11.85 10.73
CA LYS A 23 -1.71 -12.54 10.54
C LYS A 23 -2.30 -12.39 9.14
N GLY A 24 -1.64 -11.66 8.24
CA GLY A 24 -2.11 -11.45 6.88
C GLY A 24 -1.75 -12.59 5.94
N LYS A 25 -2.49 -12.67 4.84
CA LYS A 25 -2.19 -13.56 3.72
C LYS A 25 -1.28 -12.81 2.74
N SER A 26 -0.19 -13.47 2.34
CA SER A 26 0.73 -12.97 1.31
C SER A 26 0.43 -13.65 -0.02
N GLN A 27 0.19 -12.86 -1.07
CA GLN A 27 0.00 -13.34 -2.42
C GLN A 27 0.94 -12.58 -3.36
N ARG A 28 1.58 -13.31 -4.27
CA ARG A 28 2.40 -12.69 -5.30
C ARG A 28 1.61 -12.65 -6.61
N VAL A 29 1.48 -11.46 -7.18
CA VAL A 29 0.84 -11.23 -8.47
C VAL A 29 1.86 -10.54 -9.37
N ALA A 30 2.42 -11.30 -10.32
CA ALA A 30 3.52 -10.86 -11.18
C ALA A 30 4.70 -10.27 -10.38
N PHE A 31 4.97 -8.98 -10.54
CA PHE A 31 6.04 -8.24 -9.86
C PHE A 31 5.61 -7.61 -8.53
N LEU A 32 4.33 -7.72 -8.16
CA LEU A 32 3.77 -7.18 -6.92
C LEU A 32 3.62 -8.28 -5.88
N GLN A 33 3.89 -7.90 -4.63
CA GLN A 33 3.58 -8.70 -3.46
C GLN A 33 2.46 -8.00 -2.69
N LEU A 34 1.32 -8.65 -2.59
CA LEU A 34 0.15 -8.19 -1.86
C LEU A 34 0.13 -8.86 -0.50
N LEU A 35 0.11 -8.05 0.56
CA LEU A 35 -0.26 -8.52 1.89
C LEU A 35 -1.64 -7.97 2.22
N SER A 36 -2.54 -8.86 2.60
CA SER A 36 -3.93 -8.52 2.90
C SER A 36 -4.38 -9.22 4.18
N ARG A 37 -5.29 -8.56 4.89
CA ARG A 37 -5.99 -9.10 6.05
C ARG A 37 -7.39 -8.52 6.03
N GLU A 38 -8.35 -9.29 6.54
CA GLU A 38 -9.69 -8.77 6.80
C GLU A 38 -9.62 -7.55 7.73
N ASN A 39 -10.32 -6.51 7.32
CA ASN A 39 -10.43 -5.27 8.07
C ASN A 39 -11.86 -5.18 8.61
N GLN A 40 -11.99 -4.98 9.92
CA GLN A 40 -13.29 -4.83 10.58
C GLN A 40 -13.86 -3.41 10.42
N GLU A 41 -13.12 -2.51 9.77
CA GLU A 41 -13.57 -1.13 9.54
C GLU A 41 -14.30 -0.95 8.21
N ALA A 42 -15.23 0.00 8.16
CA ALA A 42 -16.02 0.34 6.97
C ALA A 42 -15.20 0.81 5.74
N LYS A 43 -13.93 1.21 5.93
CA LYS A 43 -13.05 1.68 4.86
C LYS A 43 -11.81 0.82 4.77
N HIS A 44 -11.53 0.34 3.57
CA HIS A 44 -10.27 -0.35 3.29
C HIS A 44 -9.09 0.63 3.40
N ARG A 45 -7.99 0.13 4.00
CA ARG A 45 -6.73 0.84 4.23
C ARG A 45 -5.64 0.19 3.41
N MET A 46 -4.85 0.99 2.70
CA MET A 46 -3.77 0.52 1.83
C MET A 46 -2.42 1.16 2.21
N GLY A 47 -1.36 0.35 2.19
CA GLY A 47 0.02 0.77 2.40
C GLY A 47 0.90 0.35 1.23
N PHE A 48 1.87 1.17 0.86
CA PHE A 48 2.79 0.88 -0.25
C PHE A 48 4.23 0.86 0.24
N SER A 49 4.90 -0.27 0.08
CA SER A 49 6.32 -0.45 0.38
C SER A 49 7.11 -0.72 -0.89
N VAL A 50 8.32 -0.18 -0.97
CA VAL A 50 9.25 -0.44 -2.07
C VAL A 50 10.62 -0.78 -1.47
N PRO A 51 11.19 -1.96 -1.78
CA PRO A 51 12.41 -2.44 -1.15
C PRO A 51 13.64 -1.63 -1.57
N LYS A 52 14.36 -1.07 -0.59
CA LYS A 52 15.65 -0.36 -0.80
C LYS A 52 16.71 -1.27 -1.44
N ARG A 53 16.66 -2.59 -1.18
CA ARG A 53 17.63 -3.54 -1.73
C ARG A 53 17.59 -3.60 -3.26
N ARG A 54 16.40 -3.53 -3.86
CA ARG A 54 16.20 -3.61 -5.31
C ARG A 54 16.20 -2.23 -5.98
N PHE A 55 15.61 -1.22 -5.32
CA PHE A 55 15.52 0.14 -5.86
C PHE A 55 16.38 1.08 -5.02
N LYS A 56 17.65 1.25 -5.41
CA LYS A 56 18.64 2.02 -4.65
C LYS A 56 18.35 3.52 -4.68
N LYS A 57 17.98 4.06 -5.85
CA LYS A 57 17.71 5.48 -6.03
C LYS A 57 16.42 5.88 -5.31
N ALA A 58 16.47 7.01 -4.59
CA ALA A 58 15.30 7.54 -3.88
C ALA A 58 14.20 7.98 -4.86
N VAL A 59 14.59 8.56 -5.99
CA VAL A 59 13.68 9.03 -7.05
C VAL A 59 12.85 7.87 -7.60
N ASP A 60 13.48 6.73 -7.92
CA ASP A 60 12.79 5.54 -8.44
C ASP A 60 11.76 4.99 -7.45
N ARG A 61 12.15 4.88 -6.17
CA ARG A 61 11.24 4.44 -5.10
C ARG A 61 10.05 5.38 -4.95
N ASN A 62 10.27 6.69 -5.07
CA ASN A 62 9.20 7.68 -4.97
C ASN A 62 8.28 7.65 -6.19
N SER A 63 8.85 7.50 -7.39
CA SER A 63 8.10 7.34 -8.64
C SER A 63 7.20 6.11 -8.59
N LEU A 64 7.74 4.95 -8.18
CA LEU A 64 6.97 3.71 -8.07
C LEU A 64 5.84 3.84 -7.04
N LYS A 65 6.13 4.37 -5.84
CA LYS A 65 5.11 4.63 -4.81
C LYS A 65 4.03 5.62 -5.29
N ARG A 66 4.38 6.60 -6.13
CA ARG A 66 3.40 7.52 -6.74
C ARG A 66 2.50 6.79 -7.72
N LYS A 67 3.06 6.01 -8.66
CA LYS A 67 2.29 5.21 -9.62
C LYS A 67 1.31 4.26 -8.92
N MET A 68 1.76 3.55 -7.87
CA MET A 68 0.91 2.66 -7.10
C MET A 68 -0.26 3.37 -6.40
N ARG A 69 0.00 4.54 -5.79
CA ARG A 69 -1.05 5.36 -5.16
C ARG A 69 -2.06 5.88 -6.18
N GLU A 70 -1.59 6.27 -7.35
CA GLU A 70 -2.44 6.74 -8.45
C GLU A 70 -3.34 5.64 -8.99
N ALA A 71 -2.81 4.43 -9.19
CA ALA A 71 -3.61 3.28 -9.59
C ALA A 71 -4.71 2.98 -8.55
N TYR A 72 -4.35 2.90 -7.27
CA TYR A 72 -5.32 2.67 -6.21
C TYR A 72 -6.38 3.78 -6.12
N ARG A 73 -5.99 5.04 -6.30
CA ARG A 73 -6.93 6.16 -6.33
C ARG A 73 -7.93 6.04 -7.48
N ARG A 74 -7.47 5.62 -8.66
CA ARG A 74 -8.33 5.41 -9.84
C ARG A 74 -9.28 4.23 -9.68
N HIS A 75 -8.86 3.16 -9.02
CA HIS A 75 -9.64 1.92 -8.88
C HIS A 75 -10.40 1.79 -7.56
N LYS A 76 -10.47 2.85 -6.74
CA LYS A 76 -11.12 2.80 -5.42
C LYS A 76 -12.62 2.49 -5.47
N HIS A 77 -13.27 2.78 -6.60
CA HIS A 77 -14.71 2.63 -6.81
C HIS A 77 -15.10 1.31 -7.49
N LEU A 78 -14.10 0.51 -7.90
CA LEU A 78 -14.29 -0.88 -8.31
C LEU A 78 -14.33 -1.75 -7.06
#